data_AF-A0A9E5QJ18-F1
#
_entry.id   AF-A0A9E5QJ18-F1
#
_cell.length_a   1.000
_cell.length_b   1.000
_cell.length_c   1.000
_cell.angle_alpha   90.00
_cell.angle_beta   90.00
_cell.angle_gamma   90.00
#
_symmetry.space_group_name_H-M   'P 1'
#
loop_
_entity.id
_entity.type
_entity.pdbx_description
1 polymer ?
#
loop_
_entity_poly.entity_id
_entity_poly.type
_entity_poly.pdbx_seq_one_letter_code
_entity_poly.pdbx_strand_id
1 'polypeptide(L)'
;MARGRAGRVLRRLPRPRARHRAARRRERAPLQHRLRDRDGAPARDRDRDRPRAPLAEGADRPSRSRCRGRSGGSLLPLAGAGLRRRARAASACAWLLLASTGASAHLPDTGLGPLADGALHLFLSFDDLLAVVAMAVLASQHDEATAQRAAGALPAAWLAGGLAGFAAGKAYLPASATSLSLIALGVLVAAGRRLPRALVTALAVAAGLAHGLFNGAALATARHDGMALAGIVGAALVVTTLIVAPGLRLQATGARIAMRVAGSWIAAIGLLSLGWTLSGRL
;
A
#
# COMPACT_ATOMS: atom_id res chain seq x y z
N MET A 1 45.44 48.50 -43.77
CA MET A 1 45.28 48.54 -42.30
C MET A 1 45.17 47.09 -41.81
N ALA A 2 46.31 46.42 -41.64
CA ALA A 2 47.13 46.32 -40.42
C ALA A 2 46.63 45.21 -39.47
N ARG A 3 47.21 44.02 -39.67
CA ARG A 3 47.19 42.85 -38.78
C ARG A 3 48.02 43.15 -37.51
N GLY A 4 47.55 42.71 -36.34
CA GLY A 4 48.31 42.72 -35.08
C GLY A 4 48.31 41.34 -34.41
N ARG A 5 49.50 40.72 -34.33
CA ARG A 5 49.83 39.46 -33.66
C ARG A 5 50.36 39.70 -32.23
N ALA A 6 50.40 38.60 -31.46
CA ALA A 6 51.27 38.31 -30.29
C ALA A 6 50.77 38.84 -28.93
N GLY A 7 50.92 38.13 -27.80
CA GLY A 7 51.86 37.04 -27.52
C GLY A 7 51.47 36.17 -26.31
N ARG A 8 52.21 35.06 -26.22
CA ARG A 8 52.10 33.95 -25.27
C ARG A 8 52.61 34.32 -23.88
N VAL A 9 52.06 33.72 -22.82
CA VAL A 9 52.85 33.32 -21.64
C VAL A 9 52.44 31.90 -21.22
N LEU A 10 53.30 30.95 -21.59
CA LEU A 10 53.36 29.61 -21.04
C LEU A 10 53.89 29.69 -19.61
N ARG A 11 53.14 29.21 -18.61
CA ARG A 11 53.74 28.75 -17.34
C ARG A 11 53.67 27.25 -17.24
N ARG A 12 54.87 26.68 -17.38
CA ARG A 12 55.27 25.30 -17.11
C ARG A 12 54.86 24.91 -15.69
N LEU A 13 54.16 23.81 -15.54
CA LEU A 13 54.16 23.05 -14.28
C LEU A 13 54.68 21.63 -14.57
N PRO A 14 55.64 21.13 -13.77
CA PRO A 14 56.26 19.83 -13.98
C PRO A 14 55.35 18.68 -13.53
N ARG A 15 55.19 17.67 -14.39
CA ARG A 15 55.07 16.25 -14.00
C ARG A 15 56.49 15.75 -13.59
N PRO A 16 56.72 14.55 -12.99
CA PRO A 16 55.84 13.52 -12.42
C PRO A 16 56.30 13.04 -11.01
N ARG A 17 55.51 12.24 -10.30
CA ARG A 17 56.06 11.15 -9.44
C ARG A 17 55.14 9.94 -9.44
N ALA A 18 55.65 8.85 -10.01
CA ALA A 18 55.16 7.50 -9.78
C ALA A 18 55.48 7.07 -8.34
N ARG A 19 54.50 6.49 -7.64
CA ARG A 19 54.75 5.67 -6.45
C ARG A 19 54.29 4.24 -6.76
N HIS A 20 55.22 3.46 -7.31
CA HIS A 20 55.23 2.04 -7.06
C HIS A 20 55.69 1.82 -5.61
N ARG A 21 54.82 1.25 -4.78
CA ARG A 21 55.23 0.37 -3.69
C ARG A 21 54.27 -0.81 -3.65
N ALA A 22 54.78 -1.95 -4.10
CA ALA A 22 54.32 -3.25 -3.66
C ALA A 22 54.55 -3.37 -2.15
N ALA A 23 53.55 -3.84 -1.40
CA ALA A 23 53.76 -4.52 -0.13
C ALA A 23 52.51 -5.31 0.29
N ARG A 24 52.69 -6.62 0.29
CA ARG A 24 52.27 -7.60 1.31
C ARG A 24 50.77 -7.85 1.52
N ARG A 25 50.40 -9.10 1.20
CA ARG A 25 49.54 -9.98 2.01
C ARG A 25 49.32 -9.44 3.42
N ARG A 26 48.10 -9.02 3.72
CA ARG A 26 47.60 -8.99 5.10
C ARG A 26 46.97 -10.34 5.40
N GLU A 27 47.76 -11.18 6.05
CA GLU A 27 47.23 -12.21 6.95
C GLU A 27 46.23 -11.53 7.91
N ARG A 28 45.03 -12.08 7.96
CA ARG A 28 44.03 -11.70 8.97
C ARG A 28 44.42 -12.42 10.26
N ALA A 29 45.06 -11.70 11.17
CA ALA A 29 45.10 -12.12 12.56
C ALA A 29 43.72 -11.86 13.19
N PRO A 30 43.16 -12.82 13.97
CA PRO A 30 41.91 -12.62 14.70
C PRO A 30 42.18 -11.72 15.90
N LEU A 31 41.79 -10.45 15.82
CA LEU A 31 41.82 -9.51 16.94
C LEU A 31 40.39 -9.10 17.28
N GLN A 32 39.70 -9.94 18.06
CA GLN A 32 38.70 -9.49 19.02
C GLN A 32 38.81 -10.36 20.28
N HIS A 33 39.88 -10.14 21.04
CA HIS A 33 39.90 -10.45 22.47
C HIS A 33 39.45 -9.20 23.24
N ARG A 34 38.58 -9.42 24.22
CA ARG A 34 38.24 -8.54 25.35
C ARG A 34 37.42 -7.29 25.02
N LEU A 35 36.11 -7.44 25.11
CA LEU A 35 35.28 -6.47 25.82
C LEU A 35 34.72 -7.16 27.07
N ARG A 36 35.32 -6.76 28.19
CA ARG A 36 34.94 -7.05 29.57
C ARG A 36 33.58 -6.43 29.88
N ASP A 37 32.76 -7.23 30.55
CA ASP A 37 32.04 -6.92 31.80
C ASP A 37 31.56 -5.48 32.01
N ARG A 38 30.24 -5.31 31.90
CA ARG A 38 29.45 -4.48 32.83
C ARG A 38 28.10 -5.14 33.09
N ASP A 39 28.01 -5.75 34.26
CA ASP A 39 26.88 -5.70 35.20
C ASP A 39 25.46 -5.84 34.62
N GLY A 40 25.14 -7.03 34.12
CA GLY A 40 23.76 -7.49 33.99
C GLY A 40 23.38 -8.36 35.18
N ALA A 41 22.32 -7.99 35.91
CA ALA A 41 21.80 -8.75 37.04
C ALA A 41 21.48 -10.22 36.67
N PRO A 42 21.65 -11.18 37.59
CA PRO A 42 21.44 -12.59 37.30
C PRO A 42 19.98 -12.86 36.92
N ALA A 43 19.80 -13.48 35.75
CA ALA A 43 18.50 -14.03 35.35
C ALA A 43 18.09 -15.12 36.33
N ARG A 44 16.85 -15.05 36.78
CA ARG A 44 16.24 -16.05 37.65
C ARG A 44 16.10 -17.38 36.93
N ASP A 45 16.74 -18.36 37.54
CA ASP A 45 16.62 -19.78 37.25
C ASP A 45 15.18 -20.25 37.50
N ARG A 46 14.50 -20.69 36.44
CA ARG A 46 13.33 -21.57 36.52
C ARG A 46 13.40 -22.54 35.35
N ASP A 47 14.07 -23.65 35.63
CA ASP A 47 13.59 -25.00 35.40
C ASP A 47 12.21 -25.09 34.73
N ARG A 48 12.17 -25.75 33.58
CA ARG A 48 11.65 -27.13 33.56
C ARG A 48 11.97 -27.80 32.24
N ASP A 49 12.91 -28.73 32.33
CA ASP A 49 12.97 -29.92 31.52
C ASP A 49 11.59 -30.55 31.37
N ARG A 50 11.15 -30.74 30.13
CA ARG A 50 10.13 -31.74 29.81
C ARG A 50 10.77 -32.82 28.96
N PRO A 51 10.92 -34.05 29.50
CA PRO A 51 11.46 -35.17 28.76
C PRO A 51 10.45 -35.64 27.72
N ARG A 52 10.97 -35.93 26.52
CA ARG A 52 10.29 -36.80 25.56
C ARG A 52 10.34 -38.23 26.11
N ALA A 53 9.20 -38.92 26.12
CA ALA A 53 9.13 -40.36 26.22
C ALA A 53 8.30 -40.93 25.05
N PRO A 54 8.65 -42.11 24.52
CA PRO A 54 8.04 -42.70 23.32
C PRO A 54 7.11 -43.90 23.64
N LEU A 55 6.48 -44.42 22.58
CA LEU A 55 5.96 -45.79 22.36
C LEU A 55 4.62 -46.25 23.00
N ALA A 56 3.81 -46.78 22.07
CA ALA A 56 3.15 -48.08 22.11
C ALA A 56 1.89 -48.34 22.96
N GLU A 57 1.00 -49.15 22.35
CA GLU A 57 0.03 -50.10 22.93
C GLU A 57 -1.00 -49.51 23.93
N GLY A 58 -2.29 -49.49 23.63
CA GLY A 58 -3.12 -50.65 23.33
C GLY A 58 -3.89 -51.04 24.59
N ALA A 59 -5.22 -50.90 24.58
CA ALA A 59 -6.16 -51.73 25.35
C ALA A 59 -7.61 -51.27 25.15
N ASP A 60 -8.41 -52.18 24.62
CA ASP A 60 -9.86 -52.28 24.81
C ASP A 60 -10.26 -52.15 26.29
N ARG A 61 -11.46 -51.60 26.57
CA ARG A 61 -12.54 -52.23 27.37
C ARG A 61 -13.72 -51.27 27.70
N PRO A 62 -14.90 -51.81 28.10
CA PRO A 62 -16.20 -51.34 27.65
C PRO A 62 -17.11 -50.72 28.73
N SER A 63 -18.26 -50.24 28.24
CA SER A 63 -19.61 -50.21 28.85
C SER A 63 -19.76 -49.93 30.34
N ARG A 64 -20.43 -48.79 30.66
CA ARG A 64 -21.40 -48.75 31.76
C ARG A 64 -22.69 -48.07 31.35
N SER A 65 -23.71 -48.91 31.24
CA SER A 65 -25.12 -48.59 31.23
C SER A 65 -25.54 -47.79 32.46
N ARG A 66 -26.36 -46.76 32.27
CA ARG A 66 -27.42 -46.39 33.22
C ARG A 66 -28.70 -46.04 32.47
N CYS A 67 -29.59 -47.03 32.42
CA CYS A 67 -31.03 -46.83 32.28
C CYS A 67 -31.64 -46.53 33.65
N ARG A 68 -32.55 -45.55 33.68
CA ARG A 68 -33.79 -45.40 34.48
C ARG A 68 -34.32 -44.01 34.12
N GLY A 69 -35.39 -43.88 33.33
CA GLY A 69 -36.79 -44.06 33.75
C GLY A 69 -37.24 -42.76 34.46
N ARG A 70 -38.39 -42.14 34.23
CA ARG A 70 -39.64 -42.51 33.54
C ARG A 70 -40.49 -41.22 33.49
N SER A 71 -41.37 -41.12 32.49
CA SER A 71 -42.71 -40.48 32.52
C SER A 71 -42.91 -39.02 32.98
N GLY A 72 -43.55 -38.23 32.13
CA GLY A 72 -44.32 -37.05 32.57
C GLY A 72 -44.71 -36.16 31.39
N GLY A 73 -46.00 -36.11 31.07
CA GLY A 73 -46.54 -35.48 29.86
C GLY A 73 -46.31 -33.97 29.72
N SER A 74 -46.36 -33.50 28.47
CA SER A 74 -47.45 -32.63 28.04
C SER A 74 -47.41 -32.49 26.51
N LEU A 75 -48.53 -32.83 25.88
CA LEU A 75 -48.83 -32.46 24.50
C LEU A 75 -49.17 -30.96 24.51
N LEU A 76 -48.22 -30.12 24.06
CA LEU A 76 -48.50 -28.71 23.77
C LEU A 76 -48.71 -28.55 22.26
N PRO A 77 -49.94 -28.31 21.79
CA PRO A 77 -50.23 -28.01 20.39
C PRO A 77 -49.95 -26.53 20.12
N LEU A 78 -48.70 -26.18 19.79
CA LEU A 78 -48.32 -24.83 19.36
C LEU A 78 -47.41 -24.86 18.11
N ALA A 79 -47.73 -25.73 17.15
CA ALA A 79 -46.96 -25.90 15.91
C ALA A 79 -47.44 -25.02 14.74
N GLY A 80 -48.32 -24.04 14.94
CA GLY A 80 -48.88 -23.23 13.84
C GLY A 80 -48.49 -21.76 13.82
N ALA A 81 -48.45 -21.11 15.00
CA ALA A 81 -48.30 -19.65 15.07
C ALA A 81 -46.84 -19.19 14.89
N GLY A 82 -45.87 -19.97 15.40
CA GLY A 82 -44.45 -19.63 15.33
C GLY A 82 -43.87 -19.69 13.90
N LEU A 83 -44.27 -20.69 13.11
CA LEU A 83 -43.86 -20.83 11.71
C LEU A 83 -44.42 -19.71 10.84
N ARG A 84 -45.67 -19.28 11.05
CA ARG A 84 -46.26 -18.13 10.35
C ARG A 84 -45.61 -16.81 10.75
N ARG A 85 -45.21 -16.63 12.01
CA ARG A 85 -44.49 -15.43 12.48
C ARG A 85 -43.05 -15.39 11.94
N ARG A 86 -42.37 -16.54 11.88
CA ARG A 86 -41.03 -16.67 11.27
C ARG A 86 -41.07 -16.51 9.76
N ALA A 87 -42.07 -17.05 9.08
CA ALA A 87 -42.26 -16.87 7.64
C ALA A 87 -42.58 -15.40 7.31
N ARG A 88 -43.43 -14.74 8.10
CA ARG A 88 -43.71 -13.29 7.97
C ARG A 88 -42.49 -12.41 8.27
N ALA A 89 -41.71 -12.77 9.29
CA ALA A 89 -40.46 -12.08 9.59
C ALA A 89 -39.41 -12.30 8.50
N ALA A 90 -39.28 -13.52 7.98
CA ALA A 90 -38.37 -13.84 6.87
C ALA A 90 -38.81 -13.16 5.57
N SER A 91 -40.12 -13.10 5.29
CA SER A 91 -40.64 -12.38 4.13
C SER A 91 -40.55 -10.87 4.28
N ALA A 92 -40.70 -10.33 5.50
CA ALA A 92 -40.49 -8.91 5.79
C ALA A 92 -38.99 -8.55 5.71
N CYS A 93 -38.10 -9.40 6.19
CA CYS A 93 -36.65 -9.25 6.00
C CYS A 93 -36.28 -9.39 4.53
N ALA A 94 -36.83 -10.34 3.80
CA ALA A 94 -36.62 -10.48 2.36
C ALA A 94 -37.17 -9.26 1.60
N TRP A 95 -38.34 -8.74 1.99
CA TRP A 95 -38.87 -7.49 1.45
C TRP A 95 -38.03 -6.28 1.81
N LEU A 96 -37.46 -6.19 3.02
CA LEU A 96 -36.53 -5.11 3.39
C LEU A 96 -35.21 -5.21 2.62
N LEU A 97 -34.73 -6.43 2.34
CA LEU A 97 -33.53 -6.67 1.54
C LEU A 97 -33.77 -6.44 0.04
N LEU A 98 -34.97 -6.73 -0.46
CA LEU A 98 -35.37 -6.53 -1.86
C LEU A 98 -35.90 -5.12 -2.13
N ALA A 99 -36.42 -4.43 -1.11
CA ALA A 99 -36.78 -3.01 -1.12
C ALA A 99 -35.57 -2.11 -0.82
N SER A 100 -34.36 -2.65 -0.91
CA SER A 100 -33.14 -1.89 -1.20
C SER A 100 -33.26 -1.24 -2.60
N THR A 101 -34.24 -0.34 -2.75
CA THR A 101 -34.25 0.65 -3.81
C THR A 101 -32.93 1.39 -3.74
N GLY A 102 -32.21 1.42 -4.86
CA GLY A 102 -30.82 1.88 -4.99
C GLY A 102 -30.39 2.80 -3.85
N ALA A 103 -29.52 2.28 -2.99
CA ALA A 103 -28.76 3.14 -2.11
C ALA A 103 -27.95 4.04 -3.04
N SER A 104 -28.47 5.24 -3.29
CA SER A 104 -27.68 6.38 -3.75
C SER A 104 -26.67 6.62 -2.65
N ALA A 105 -25.57 5.86 -2.68
CA ALA A 105 -24.33 6.13 -1.97
C ALA A 105 -23.66 7.34 -2.64
N HIS A 106 -24.41 8.44 -2.76
CA HIS A 106 -23.79 9.74 -2.91
C HIS A 106 -23.04 9.94 -1.61
N LEU A 107 -21.73 10.18 -1.72
CA LEU A 107 -20.83 10.44 -0.61
C LEU A 107 -21.56 11.36 0.39
N PRO A 108 -21.67 11.01 1.68
CA PRO A 108 -22.32 11.89 2.64
C PRO A 108 -21.58 13.23 2.59
N ASP A 109 -22.27 14.26 2.09
CA ASP A 109 -21.79 15.63 2.10
C ASP A 109 -21.43 15.94 3.54
N THR A 110 -20.14 16.13 3.82
CA THR A 110 -19.67 16.31 5.19
C THR A 110 -20.11 17.67 5.74
N GLY A 111 -20.71 18.52 4.90
CA GLY A 111 -21.04 19.91 5.20
C GLY A 111 -19.81 20.81 5.23
N LEU A 112 -18.61 20.28 4.98
CA LEU A 112 -17.34 21.03 4.96
C LEU A 112 -17.05 21.64 3.58
N GLY A 113 -17.88 21.32 2.59
CA GLY A 113 -17.83 21.84 1.23
C GLY A 113 -16.99 21.00 0.27
N PRO A 114 -17.12 21.24 -1.06
CA PRO A 114 -16.63 20.32 -2.08
C PRO A 114 -15.13 20.03 -2.01
N LEU A 115 -14.32 21.03 -1.64
CA LEU A 115 -12.87 20.86 -1.50
C LEU A 115 -12.52 19.85 -0.39
N ALA A 116 -13.20 19.93 0.76
CA ALA A 116 -12.97 19.04 1.90
C ALA A 116 -13.53 17.64 1.63
N ASP A 117 -14.71 17.55 1.01
CA ASP A 117 -15.29 16.27 0.57
C ASP A 117 -14.39 15.57 -0.45
N GLY A 118 -13.84 16.33 -1.40
CA GLY A 118 -12.85 15.84 -2.36
C GLY A 118 -11.57 15.35 -1.68
N ALA A 119 -11.05 16.08 -0.70
CA ALA A 119 -9.89 15.63 0.07
C ALA A 119 -10.19 14.31 0.81
N LEU A 120 -11.36 14.21 1.44
CA LEU A 120 -11.80 12.99 2.12
C LEU A 120 -12.01 11.82 1.16
N HIS A 121 -12.49 12.09 -0.05
CA HIS A 121 -12.69 11.09 -1.09
C HIS A 121 -11.41 10.31 -1.40
N LEU A 122 -10.24 10.97 -1.43
CA LEU A 122 -8.96 10.28 -1.60
C LEU A 122 -8.70 9.26 -0.49
N PHE A 123 -9.00 9.59 0.76
CA PHE A 123 -8.77 8.70 1.90
C PHE A 123 -9.77 7.55 1.98
N LEU A 124 -10.96 7.73 1.41
CA LEU A 124 -11.99 6.69 1.30
C LEU A 124 -11.76 5.78 0.07
N SER A 125 -11.15 6.32 -0.99
CA SER A 125 -10.72 5.56 -2.16
C SER A 125 -9.37 4.89 -1.88
N PHE A 126 -9.43 3.73 -1.21
CA PHE A 126 -8.22 3.01 -0.79
C PHE A 126 -7.28 2.70 -1.95
N ASP A 127 -7.79 2.39 -3.13
CA ASP A 127 -6.95 2.11 -4.31
C ASP A 127 -6.15 3.35 -4.74
N ASP A 128 -6.77 4.54 -4.69
CA ASP A 128 -6.10 5.79 -5.00
C ASP A 128 -5.06 6.17 -3.96
N LEU A 129 -5.42 6.06 -2.67
CA LEU A 129 -4.50 6.32 -1.57
C LEU A 129 -3.28 5.41 -1.66
N LEU A 130 -3.48 4.11 -1.90
CA LEU A 130 -2.38 3.15 -2.04
C LEU A 130 -1.52 3.43 -3.28
N ALA A 131 -2.09 3.89 -4.39
CA ALA A 131 -1.32 4.28 -5.57
C ALA A 131 -0.43 5.50 -5.29
N VAL A 132 -0.97 6.52 -4.58
CA VAL A 132 -0.20 7.68 -4.13
C VAL A 132 0.93 7.26 -3.19
N VAL A 133 0.64 6.43 -2.19
CA VAL A 133 1.63 5.90 -1.24
C VAL A 133 2.71 5.10 -1.99
N ALA A 134 2.32 4.20 -2.90
CA ALA A 134 3.25 3.38 -3.67
C ALA A 134 4.19 4.23 -4.53
N MET A 135 3.65 5.23 -5.23
CA MET A 135 4.44 6.17 -6.01
C MET A 135 5.40 6.98 -5.14
N ALA A 136 4.93 7.49 -4.00
CA ALA A 136 5.76 8.26 -3.08
C ALA A 136 6.90 7.42 -2.50
N VAL A 137 6.63 6.17 -2.10
CA VAL A 137 7.66 5.22 -1.63
C VAL A 137 8.62 4.83 -2.76
N LEU A 138 8.13 4.54 -3.97
CA LEU A 138 8.98 4.22 -5.12
C LEU A 138 9.91 5.40 -5.45
N ALA A 139 9.37 6.61 -5.45
CA ALA A 139 10.11 7.83 -5.68
C ALA A 139 11.16 8.06 -4.58
N SER A 140 10.81 7.79 -3.32
CA SER A 140 11.73 7.93 -2.19
C SER A 140 12.83 6.87 -2.18
N GLN A 141 12.73 5.80 -2.98
CA GLN A 141 13.80 4.80 -3.22
C GLN A 141 14.90 5.29 -4.19
N HIS A 142 14.74 6.49 -4.76
CA HIS A 142 15.69 7.11 -5.67
C HIS A 142 16.36 8.34 -5.03
N ASP A 143 17.10 9.11 -5.82
CA ASP A 143 17.69 10.38 -5.39
C ASP A 143 16.61 11.47 -5.18
N GLU A 144 16.97 12.51 -4.42
CA GLU A 144 16.07 13.61 -4.07
C GLU A 144 15.46 14.31 -5.29
N ALA A 145 16.24 14.52 -6.35
CA ALA A 145 15.74 15.21 -7.55
C ALA A 145 14.73 14.35 -8.32
N THR A 146 14.88 13.03 -8.31
CA THR A 146 13.87 12.10 -8.82
C THR A 146 12.62 12.12 -7.95
N ALA A 147 12.78 12.11 -6.62
CA ALA A 147 11.67 12.09 -5.69
C ALA A 147 10.80 13.37 -5.76
N GLN A 148 11.44 14.54 -5.78
CA GLN A 148 10.77 15.83 -5.95
C GLN A 148 10.03 15.92 -7.29
N ARG A 149 10.65 15.43 -8.36
CA ARG A 149 10.01 15.42 -9.68
C ARG A 149 8.76 14.55 -9.69
N ALA A 150 8.82 13.34 -9.12
CA ALA A 150 7.64 12.47 -8.99
C ALA A 150 6.56 13.11 -8.10
N ALA A 151 6.96 13.77 -7.01
CA ALA A 151 6.05 14.45 -6.09
C ALA A 151 5.24 15.58 -6.73
N GLY A 152 5.81 16.29 -7.71
CA GLY A 152 5.07 17.26 -8.52
C GLY A 152 4.34 16.65 -9.72
N ALA A 153 4.97 15.69 -10.40
CA ALA A 153 4.43 15.10 -11.63
C ALA A 153 3.15 14.30 -11.39
N LEU A 154 3.08 13.53 -10.29
CA LEU A 154 1.91 12.73 -9.94
C LEU A 154 0.64 13.59 -9.79
N PRO A 155 0.57 14.60 -8.89
CA PRO A 155 -0.63 15.42 -8.72
C PRO A 155 -0.95 16.27 -9.95
N ALA A 156 0.06 16.77 -10.68
CA ALA A 156 -0.18 17.51 -11.92
C ALA A 156 -0.84 16.62 -13.00
N ALA A 157 -0.33 15.40 -13.17
CA ALA A 157 -0.93 14.41 -14.07
C ALA A 157 -2.31 13.96 -13.59
N TRP A 158 -2.51 13.83 -12.27
CA TRP A 158 -3.80 13.53 -11.67
C TRP A 158 -4.84 14.60 -11.98
N LEU A 159 -4.47 15.87 -11.85
CA LEU A 159 -5.36 16.98 -12.22
C LEU A 159 -5.71 16.93 -13.70
N ALA A 160 -4.73 16.73 -14.59
CA ALA A 160 -4.97 16.65 -16.02
C ALA A 160 -5.89 15.47 -16.39
N GLY A 161 -5.63 14.28 -15.84
CA GLY A 161 -6.49 13.12 -16.00
C GLY A 161 -7.89 13.35 -15.44
N GLY A 162 -7.99 13.96 -14.26
CA GLY A 162 -9.25 14.31 -13.61
C GLY A 162 -10.09 15.28 -14.40
N LEU A 163 -9.50 16.34 -14.95
CA LEU A 163 -10.22 17.27 -15.81
C LEU A 163 -10.72 16.58 -17.07
N ALA A 164 -9.90 15.72 -17.68
CA ALA A 164 -10.31 14.93 -18.85
C ALA A 164 -11.46 13.97 -18.53
N GLY A 165 -11.40 13.27 -17.41
CA GLY A 165 -12.44 12.33 -16.97
C GLY A 165 -13.73 13.03 -16.61
N PHE A 166 -13.63 14.17 -15.91
CA PHE A 166 -14.75 15.01 -15.55
C PHE A 166 -15.47 15.55 -16.79
N ALA A 167 -14.72 16.10 -17.75
CA ALA A 167 -15.28 16.60 -19.00
C ALA A 167 -15.91 15.48 -19.85
N ALA A 168 -15.34 14.27 -19.83
CA ALA A 168 -15.89 13.13 -20.56
C ALA A 168 -17.14 12.51 -19.90
N GLY A 169 -17.33 12.69 -18.60
CA GLY A 169 -18.41 12.08 -17.82
C GLY A 169 -18.33 10.55 -17.72
N LYS A 170 -17.23 9.94 -18.19
CA LYS A 170 -16.98 8.50 -18.12
C LYS A 170 -15.48 8.22 -18.24
N ALA A 171 -15.02 7.17 -17.57
CA ALA A 171 -13.67 6.65 -17.76
C ALA A 171 -13.66 5.67 -18.95
N TYR A 172 -12.63 5.77 -19.80
CA TYR A 172 -12.44 4.88 -20.95
C TYR A 172 -11.54 3.67 -20.64
N LEU A 173 -10.95 3.64 -19.45
CA LEU A 173 -10.09 2.55 -18.99
C LEU A 173 -10.95 1.48 -18.30
N PRO A 174 -10.56 0.19 -18.40
CA PRO A 174 -11.25 -0.88 -17.70
C PRO A 174 -11.09 -0.71 -16.18
N ALA A 175 -12.09 -1.13 -15.40
CA ALA A 175 -12.06 -1.03 -13.93
C ALA A 175 -10.83 -1.72 -13.30
N SER A 176 -10.27 -2.74 -13.95
CA SER A 176 -9.05 -3.43 -13.51
C SER A 176 -7.77 -2.59 -13.62
N ALA A 177 -7.79 -1.44 -14.30
CA ALA A 177 -6.61 -0.63 -14.54
C ALA A 177 -5.97 -0.10 -13.25
N THR A 178 -6.77 0.30 -12.25
CA THR A 178 -6.28 0.75 -10.94
C THR A 178 -5.68 -0.42 -10.13
N SER A 179 -6.28 -1.61 -10.21
CA SER A 179 -5.70 -2.79 -9.57
C SER A 179 -4.37 -3.20 -10.21
N LEU A 180 -4.27 -3.13 -11.53
CA LEU A 180 -3.03 -3.40 -12.27
C LEU A 180 -1.94 -2.36 -11.96
N SER A 181 -2.29 -1.08 -11.82
CA SER A 181 -1.33 -0.05 -11.41
C SER A 181 -0.79 -0.33 -10.00
N LEU A 182 -1.65 -0.72 -9.04
CA LEU A 182 -1.24 -1.11 -7.69
C LEU A 182 -0.29 -2.31 -7.67
N ILE A 183 -0.61 -3.36 -8.43
CA ILE A 183 0.26 -4.53 -8.56
C ILE A 183 1.62 -4.10 -9.13
N ALA A 184 1.62 -3.35 -10.23
CA ALA A 184 2.85 -2.92 -10.89
C ALA A 184 3.72 -2.05 -9.96
N LEU A 185 3.13 -1.04 -9.32
CA LEU A 185 3.84 -0.14 -8.41
C LEU A 185 4.31 -0.87 -7.15
N GLY A 186 3.46 -1.70 -6.53
CA GLY A 186 3.82 -2.50 -5.37
C GLY A 186 4.98 -3.46 -5.66
N VAL A 187 4.95 -4.14 -6.81
CA VAL A 187 6.05 -5.01 -7.26
C VAL A 187 7.33 -4.21 -7.49
N LEU A 188 7.26 -3.04 -8.11
CA LEU A 188 8.43 -2.18 -8.31
C LEU A 188 9.03 -1.69 -6.99
N VAL A 189 8.18 -1.27 -6.04
CA VAL A 189 8.57 -0.90 -4.67
C VAL A 189 9.23 -2.08 -3.96
N ALA A 190 8.65 -3.28 -4.04
CA ALA A 190 9.17 -4.51 -3.45
C ALA A 190 10.50 -4.96 -4.09
N ALA A 191 10.65 -4.74 -5.39
CA ALA A 191 11.86 -5.08 -6.12
C ALA A 191 13.05 -4.24 -5.65
N GLY A 192 12.84 -2.99 -5.21
CA GLY A 192 13.91 -2.14 -4.70
C GLY A 192 15.01 -1.86 -5.73
N ARG A 193 14.66 -1.91 -7.03
CA ARG A 193 15.62 -1.74 -8.13
C ARG A 193 15.77 -0.26 -8.45
N ARG A 194 17.00 0.14 -8.79
CA ARG A 194 17.26 1.49 -9.31
C ARG A 194 16.70 1.58 -10.74
N LEU A 195 15.67 2.40 -10.91
CA LEU A 195 15.08 2.72 -12.20
C LEU A 195 15.68 4.02 -12.73
N PRO A 196 15.73 4.22 -14.06
CA PRO A 196 16.11 5.51 -14.61
C PRO A 196 15.07 6.56 -14.21
N ARG A 197 15.53 7.78 -13.91
CA ARG A 197 14.67 8.92 -13.50
C ARG A 197 13.50 9.16 -14.45
N ALA A 198 13.73 8.99 -15.75
CA ALA A 198 12.69 9.12 -16.77
C ALA A 198 11.55 8.12 -16.56
N LEU A 199 11.87 6.86 -16.24
CA LEU A 199 10.87 5.83 -16.00
C LEU A 199 10.06 6.09 -14.73
N VAL A 200 10.70 6.49 -13.63
CA VAL A 200 9.97 6.85 -12.39
C VAL A 200 9.02 8.03 -12.64
N THR A 201 9.47 9.03 -13.41
CA THR A 201 8.63 10.17 -13.79
C THR A 201 7.47 9.73 -14.68
N ALA A 202 7.74 8.87 -15.67
CA ALA A 202 6.71 8.35 -16.57
C ALA A 202 5.67 7.52 -15.81
N LEU A 203 6.09 6.71 -14.83
CA LEU A 203 5.20 5.96 -13.95
C LEU A 203 4.33 6.89 -13.10
N ALA A 204 4.91 7.97 -12.54
CA ALA A 204 4.15 8.99 -11.80
C ALA A 204 3.08 9.65 -12.67
N VAL A 205 3.44 10.01 -13.91
CA VAL A 205 2.51 10.60 -14.87
C VAL A 205 1.42 9.60 -15.27
N ALA A 206 1.77 8.36 -15.60
CA ALA A 206 0.82 7.33 -16.00
C ALA A 206 -0.16 6.99 -14.87
N ALA A 207 0.33 6.80 -13.65
CA ALA A 207 -0.50 6.56 -12.48
C ALA A 207 -1.42 7.76 -12.19
N GLY A 208 -0.87 8.98 -12.20
CA GLY A 208 -1.65 10.20 -12.01
C GLY A 208 -2.76 10.32 -13.05
N LEU A 209 -2.44 10.22 -14.34
CA LEU A 209 -3.44 10.30 -15.41
C LEU A 209 -4.55 9.24 -15.26
N ALA A 210 -4.19 7.98 -14.99
CA ALA A 210 -5.16 6.90 -14.89
C ALA A 210 -6.11 7.10 -13.70
N HIS A 211 -5.58 7.30 -12.49
CA HIS A 211 -6.40 7.49 -11.30
C HIS A 211 -7.17 8.82 -11.33
N GLY A 212 -6.54 9.88 -11.84
CA GLY A 212 -7.21 11.14 -12.12
C GLY A 212 -8.42 10.95 -13.02
N LEU A 213 -8.26 10.27 -14.16
CA LEU A 213 -9.35 10.01 -15.10
C LEU A 213 -10.55 9.33 -14.44
N PHE A 214 -10.31 8.29 -13.63
CA PHE A 214 -11.37 7.62 -12.88
C PHE A 214 -12.07 8.56 -11.89
N ASN A 215 -11.30 9.35 -11.13
CA ASN A 215 -11.87 10.25 -10.12
C ASN A 215 -12.67 11.38 -10.74
N GLY A 216 -12.16 11.98 -11.83
CA GLY A 216 -12.89 12.99 -12.59
C GLY A 216 -14.21 12.46 -13.14
N ALA A 217 -14.18 11.28 -13.77
CA ALA A 217 -15.37 10.64 -14.30
C ALA A 217 -16.39 10.32 -13.18
N ALA A 218 -15.92 9.79 -12.05
CA ALA A 218 -16.76 9.50 -10.89
C ALA A 218 -17.44 10.77 -10.35
N LEU A 219 -16.69 11.87 -10.17
CA LEU A 219 -17.24 13.15 -9.74
C LEU A 219 -18.30 13.69 -10.70
N ALA A 220 -18.05 13.60 -12.01
CA ALA A 220 -19.02 14.03 -13.02
C ALA A 220 -20.31 13.19 -12.97
N THR A 221 -20.20 11.86 -12.84
CA THR A 221 -21.37 10.98 -12.73
C THR A 221 -22.18 11.23 -11.45
N ALA A 222 -21.50 11.55 -10.34
CA ALA A 222 -22.10 11.88 -9.06
C ALA A 222 -22.58 13.34 -8.98
N ARG A 223 -22.41 14.14 -10.05
CA ARG A 223 -22.76 15.57 -10.12
C ARG A 223 -22.12 16.42 -9.03
N HIS A 224 -20.93 16.04 -8.57
CA HIS A 224 -20.15 16.85 -7.65
C HIS A 224 -19.53 18.07 -8.35
N ASP A 225 -19.25 19.11 -7.57
CA ASP A 225 -18.53 20.30 -8.04
C ASP A 225 -17.09 19.93 -8.45
N GLY A 226 -16.58 20.53 -9.53
CA GLY A 226 -15.18 20.40 -9.96
C GLY A 226 -14.17 20.83 -8.88
N MET A 227 -14.58 21.65 -7.91
CA MET A 227 -13.76 21.98 -6.73
C MET A 227 -13.42 20.74 -5.88
N ALA A 228 -14.23 19.67 -5.92
CA ALA A 228 -13.88 18.41 -5.28
C ALA A 228 -12.65 17.74 -5.90
N LEU A 229 -12.43 17.91 -7.20
CA LEU A 229 -11.21 17.41 -7.85
C LEU A 229 -9.96 18.13 -7.30
N ALA A 230 -10.05 19.44 -7.05
CA ALA A 230 -8.97 20.18 -6.42
C ALA A 230 -8.67 19.65 -5.00
N GLY A 231 -9.70 19.23 -4.26
CA GLY A 231 -9.57 18.57 -2.96
C GLY A 231 -8.80 17.25 -3.04
N ILE A 232 -9.18 16.37 -3.98
CA ILE A 232 -8.49 15.09 -4.24
C ILE A 232 -7.02 15.34 -4.58
N VAL A 233 -6.74 16.24 -5.54
CA VAL A 233 -5.37 16.53 -5.99
C VAL A 233 -4.53 17.17 -4.87
N GLY A 234 -5.13 18.08 -4.09
CA GLY A 234 -4.50 18.70 -2.94
C GLY A 234 -4.12 17.66 -1.88
N ALA A 235 -5.04 16.76 -1.54
CA ALA A 235 -4.76 15.67 -0.60
C ALA A 235 -3.66 14.73 -1.15
N ALA A 236 -3.67 14.40 -2.44
CA ALA A 236 -2.65 13.56 -3.06
C ALA A 236 -1.26 14.22 -3.02
N LEU A 237 -1.18 15.54 -3.28
CA LEU A 237 0.05 16.31 -3.15
C LEU A 237 0.56 16.30 -1.69
N VAL A 238 -0.31 16.54 -0.72
CA VAL A 238 0.04 16.52 0.72
C VAL A 238 0.55 15.15 1.13
N VAL A 239 -0.18 14.07 0.82
CA VAL A 239 0.24 12.70 1.16
C VAL A 239 1.59 12.36 0.49
N THR A 240 1.74 12.69 -0.80
CA THR A 240 2.99 12.42 -1.52
C THR A 240 4.18 13.13 -0.89
N THR A 241 4.05 14.42 -0.59
CA THR A 241 5.11 15.21 0.03
C THR A 241 5.44 14.73 1.45
N LEU A 242 4.42 14.39 2.25
CA LEU A 242 4.58 13.84 3.59
C LEU A 242 5.29 12.48 3.63
N ILE A 243 5.17 11.66 2.57
CA ILE A 243 5.85 10.37 2.48
C ILE A 243 7.26 10.50 1.90
N VAL A 244 7.45 11.32 0.87
CA VAL A 244 8.75 11.50 0.21
C VAL A 244 9.80 12.02 1.20
N ALA A 245 9.47 13.03 2.00
CA ALA A 245 10.41 13.66 2.93
C ALA A 245 11.05 12.67 3.95
N PRO A 246 10.28 11.89 4.74
CA PRO A 246 10.83 10.85 5.60
C PRO A 246 11.36 9.65 4.83
N GLY A 247 10.77 9.30 3.68
CA GLY A 247 11.22 8.18 2.84
C GLY A 247 12.67 8.31 2.37
N LEU A 248 13.09 9.53 1.99
CA LEU A 248 14.48 9.83 1.63
C LEU A 248 15.44 9.62 2.82
N ARG A 249 15.00 9.93 4.05
CA ARG A 249 15.80 9.68 5.27
C ARG A 249 15.89 8.20 5.61
N LEU A 250 14.79 7.47 5.49
CA LEU A 250 14.72 6.02 5.73
C LEU A 250 15.61 5.23 4.76
N GLN A 251 15.75 5.72 3.52
CA GLN A 251 16.72 5.18 2.58
C GLN A 251 18.17 5.32 3.06
N ALA A 252 18.54 6.48 3.60
CA ALA A 252 19.88 6.73 4.09
C ALA A 252 20.22 5.87 5.31
N THR A 253 19.23 5.53 6.15
CA THR A 253 19.40 4.68 7.35
C THR A 253 19.34 3.18 7.05
N GLY A 254 19.17 2.78 5.79
CA GLY A 254 19.16 1.37 5.39
C GLY A 254 17.83 0.65 5.58
N ALA A 255 16.71 1.36 5.80
CA ALA A 255 15.37 0.80 5.98
C ALA A 255 14.73 0.22 4.69
N ARG A 256 15.55 -0.25 3.75
CA ARG A 256 15.14 -0.80 2.45
C ARG A 256 14.19 -1.99 2.60
N ILE A 257 14.37 -2.81 3.64
CA ILE A 257 13.51 -3.97 3.89
C ILE A 257 12.08 -3.53 4.20
N ALA A 258 11.89 -2.52 5.06
CA ALA A 258 10.57 -2.01 5.41
C ALA A 258 9.82 -1.47 4.18
N MET A 259 10.50 -0.70 3.33
CA MET A 259 9.93 -0.22 2.06
C MET A 259 9.55 -1.37 1.12
N ARG A 260 10.36 -2.43 1.07
CA ARG A 260 10.04 -3.61 0.25
C ARG A 260 8.83 -4.39 0.76
N VAL A 261 8.71 -4.54 2.08
CA VAL A 261 7.54 -5.16 2.73
C VAL A 261 6.28 -4.35 2.46
N ALA A 262 6.35 -3.01 2.58
CA ALA A 262 5.23 -2.15 2.22
C ALA A 262 4.81 -2.36 0.75
N GLY A 263 5.78 -2.44 -0.17
CA GLY A 263 5.52 -2.73 -1.58
C GLY A 263 4.81 -4.07 -1.82
N SER A 264 5.23 -5.15 -1.14
CA SER A 264 4.59 -6.45 -1.33
C SER A 264 3.16 -6.48 -0.80
N TRP A 265 2.86 -5.74 0.27
CA TRP A 265 1.50 -5.60 0.79
C TRP A 265 0.62 -4.83 -0.19
N ILE A 266 1.13 -3.74 -0.77
CA ILE A 266 0.41 -2.97 -1.79
C ILE A 266 0.10 -3.85 -3.02
N ALA A 267 1.10 -4.64 -3.48
CA ALA A 267 0.88 -5.55 -4.61
C ALA A 267 -0.17 -6.63 -4.30
N ALA A 268 -0.16 -7.17 -3.07
CA ALA A 268 -1.14 -8.16 -2.64
C ALA A 268 -2.56 -7.58 -2.58
N ILE A 269 -2.71 -6.35 -2.06
CA ILE A 269 -4.01 -5.64 -2.08
C ILE A 269 -4.47 -5.43 -3.52
N GLY A 270 -3.59 -4.97 -4.41
CA GLY A 270 -3.91 -4.84 -5.83
C GLY A 270 -4.36 -6.16 -6.49
N LEU A 271 -3.75 -7.30 -6.10
CA LEU A 271 -4.17 -8.61 -6.59
C LEU A 271 -5.55 -9.03 -6.06
N LEU A 272 -5.85 -8.71 -4.80
CA LEU A 272 -7.17 -8.93 -4.22
C LEU A 272 -8.23 -8.05 -4.91
N SER A 273 -7.96 -6.76 -5.11
CA SER A 273 -8.83 -5.85 -5.85
C SER A 273 -9.06 -6.35 -7.28
N LEU A 274 -8.00 -6.79 -7.98
CA LEU A 274 -8.11 -7.35 -9.32
C LEU A 274 -8.99 -8.62 -9.34
N GLY A 275 -8.77 -9.54 -8.41
CA GLY A 275 -9.59 -10.74 -8.27
C GLY A 275 -11.06 -10.41 -8.01
N TRP A 276 -11.33 -9.40 -7.20
CA TRP A 276 -12.68 -8.91 -6.95
C TRP A 276 -13.34 -8.39 -8.23
N THR A 277 -12.67 -7.51 -8.97
CA THR A 277 -13.16 -6.96 -10.23
C THR A 277 -13.45 -8.06 -11.27
N LEU A 278 -12.57 -9.06 -11.38
CA LEU A 278 -12.74 -10.17 -12.32
C LEU A 278 -13.84 -11.15 -11.92
N SER A 279 -14.19 -11.22 -10.63
CA SER A 279 -15.27 -12.09 -10.14
C SER A 279 -16.68 -11.63 -10.51
N GLY A 280 -16.83 -10.45 -11.12
CA GLY A 280 -18.13 -9.90 -11.56
C GLY A 280 -19.05 -9.49 -10.41
N ARG A 281 -18.50 -9.20 -9.23
CA ARG A 281 -19.25 -8.75 -8.03
C ARG A 281 -19.34 -7.22 -7.92
N LEU A 282 -19.35 -6.52 -9.05
CA LEU A 282 -19.55 -5.07 -9.15
C LEU A 282 -20.84 -4.77 -9.90
#